data_AF-A0A8H3L353-F1
#
_entry.id   AF-A0A8H3L353-F1
#
_cell.length_a   1.000
_cell.length_b   1.000
_cell.length_c   1.000
_cell.angle_alpha   90.00
_cell.angle_beta   90.00
_cell.angle_gamma   90.00
#
_symmetry.space_group_name_H-M   'P 1'
#
loop_
_entity.id
_entity.type
_entity.pdbx_description
1 polymer ?
#
loop_
_entity_poly.entity_id
_entity_poly.type
_entity_poly.pdbx_seq_one_letter_code
_entity_poly.pdbx_strand_id
1 'polypeptide(L)'
;MASIREDMVFAAWHRAVALTDYNIQDTLDKQFKFRRQTILADKSLTKDEKSYAIKLINEDFDFYKILGNEGTKRICGFSEIYEAYWIDGFYDEWDSKEKQLKRYGGHDVVLKKLENVENANRSWFDESKFHLSISNKYGDIVQCYGLTKNPLDGNYMLVIYKLDYNLKEYLYHNNNKLTWERRIQITKDIVNAVSGIHSENAIHRDLHSGNILYNNVNIRISDLGFCGPADKPLSSIYGNLPYIAPEVISGKGTSFASDVYSIGMLMWEILSGQPPFINFENDYELALRIINGMRPKIVPGTPLEYKKLMEQCWDADPTKRPDINTLDDEIHKINRLNYQNESNRHKRNKSIVKKLLGKIGLSKSKASTITKTNEADVFETYDTRTSRLFTSKVYQFKNLPEPKNATEEEQEAFHSKPYGFSIPYNIEDFDNKNDNNTSKSSNILKDDSKKLSKVFENMKINSIDDNQNDYKGQQVKKHNIDDINDDEMYNNSNFHSEEQDEFEIPNDGF
;
A
#
# COMPACT_ATOMS: atom_id res chain seq x y z
N MET A 1 35.24 25.56 17.26
CA MET A 1 35.23 25.20 15.82
C MET A 1 36.26 26.08 15.13
N ALA A 2 37.18 25.48 14.35
CA ALA A 2 38.10 26.28 13.54
C ALA A 2 37.32 26.97 12.42
N SER A 3 37.68 28.22 12.11
CA SER A 3 37.09 28.95 10.99
C SER A 3 37.48 28.25 9.67
N ILE A 4 36.49 27.85 8.87
CA ILE A 4 36.71 27.26 7.54
C ILE A 4 37.29 28.36 6.63
N ARG A 5 38.42 28.09 5.97
CA ARG A 5 38.99 28.99 4.96
C ARG A 5 38.37 28.68 3.61
N GLU A 6 37.30 29.41 3.28
CA GLU A 6 36.53 29.18 2.06
C GLU A 6 37.36 29.33 0.79
N ASP A 7 38.27 30.31 0.75
CA ASP A 7 39.20 30.53 -0.36
C ASP A 7 40.04 29.28 -0.68
N MET A 8 40.55 28.61 0.35
CA MET A 8 41.30 27.36 0.22
C MET A 8 40.42 26.22 -0.29
N VAL A 9 39.18 26.13 0.21
CA VAL A 9 38.19 25.14 -0.23
C VAL A 9 37.83 25.31 -1.70
N PHE A 10 37.47 26.53 -2.13
CA PHE A 10 37.17 26.82 -3.53
C PHE A 10 38.38 26.59 -4.43
N ALA A 11 39.58 26.96 -4.00
CA ALA A 11 40.79 26.69 -4.76
C ALA A 11 41.03 25.18 -4.95
N ALA A 12 40.80 24.36 -3.92
CA ALA A 12 40.90 22.91 -4.02
C ALA A 12 39.83 22.31 -4.95
N TRP A 13 38.60 22.82 -4.88
CA TRP A 13 37.52 22.42 -5.78
C TRP A 13 37.85 22.75 -7.24
N HIS A 14 38.26 23.98 -7.54
CA HIS A 14 38.66 24.37 -8.89
C HIS A 14 39.83 23.55 -9.42
N ARG A 15 40.82 23.21 -8.57
CA ARG A 15 41.90 22.28 -8.95
C ARG A 15 41.35 20.90 -9.30
N ALA A 16 40.45 20.35 -8.49
CA ALA A 16 39.85 19.04 -8.75
C ALA A 16 39.06 19.03 -10.08
N VAL A 17 38.32 20.10 -10.38
CA VAL A 17 37.62 20.25 -11.67
C VAL A 17 38.62 20.36 -12.83
N ALA A 18 39.64 21.22 -12.72
CA ALA A 18 40.65 21.42 -13.76
C ALA A 18 41.47 20.15 -14.05
N LEU A 19 41.65 19.28 -13.05
CA LEU A 19 42.34 18.00 -13.21
C LEU A 19 41.46 16.88 -13.77
N THR A 20 40.15 17.10 -13.92
CA THR A 20 39.24 16.09 -14.46
C THR A 20 39.47 15.95 -15.97
N ASP A 21 39.89 14.76 -16.42
CA ASP A 21 40.01 14.44 -17.85
C ASP A 21 38.69 13.86 -18.34
N TYR A 22 37.90 14.65 -19.06
CA TYR A 22 36.58 14.28 -19.54
C TYR A 22 36.59 13.12 -20.56
N ASN A 23 37.73 12.75 -21.13
CA ASN A 23 37.85 11.55 -21.97
C ASN A 23 38.01 10.27 -21.14
N ILE A 24 38.53 10.38 -19.91
CA ILE A 24 38.73 9.25 -18.99
C ILE A 24 37.55 9.14 -18.02
N GLN A 25 37.14 10.26 -17.44
CA GLN A 25 35.95 10.43 -16.61
C GLN A 25 34.77 10.90 -17.48
N ASP A 26 34.35 10.03 -18.39
CA ASP A 26 33.32 10.28 -19.40
C ASP A 26 31.88 10.32 -18.86
N THR A 27 31.65 9.92 -17.61
CA THR A 27 30.32 9.99 -16.94
C THR A 27 30.35 10.89 -15.71
N LEU A 28 29.18 11.47 -15.37
CA LEU A 28 29.03 12.30 -14.16
C LEU A 28 29.51 11.56 -12.89
N ASP A 29 29.15 10.28 -12.72
CA ASP A 29 29.61 9.46 -11.59
C ASP A 29 31.15 9.31 -11.52
N LYS A 30 31.82 9.15 -12.68
CA LYS A 30 33.28 9.05 -12.73
C LYS A 30 33.94 10.39 -12.40
N GLN A 31 33.40 11.50 -12.92
CA GLN A 31 33.88 12.85 -12.63
C GLN A 31 33.76 13.18 -11.15
N PHE A 32 32.59 12.89 -10.57
CA PHE A 32 32.33 13.09 -9.14
C PHE A 32 33.29 12.28 -8.26
N LYS A 33 33.43 10.97 -8.52
CA LYS A 33 34.35 10.10 -7.75
C LYS A 33 35.79 10.61 -7.81
N PHE A 34 36.24 11.03 -8.99
CA PHE A 34 37.58 11.58 -9.18
C PHE A 34 37.77 12.87 -8.36
N ARG A 35 36.89 13.86 -8.53
CA ARG A 35 36.97 15.15 -7.82
C ARG A 35 36.97 14.97 -6.30
N ARG A 36 36.10 14.08 -5.79
CA ARG A 36 36.04 13.72 -4.35
C ARG A 36 37.37 13.14 -3.86
N GLN A 37 37.98 12.21 -4.61
CA GLN A 37 39.29 11.65 -4.26
C GLN A 37 40.40 12.71 -4.27
N THR A 38 40.39 13.62 -5.26
CA THR A 38 41.36 14.72 -5.34
C THR A 38 41.28 15.64 -4.12
N ILE A 39 40.08 16.03 -3.69
CA ILE A 39 39.89 16.84 -2.48
C ILE A 39 40.34 16.09 -1.22
N LEU A 40 39.98 14.82 -1.07
CA LEU A 40 40.38 14.02 0.09
C LEU A 40 41.91 13.86 0.17
N ALA A 41 42.59 13.80 -0.97
CA ALA A 41 44.05 13.72 -1.06
C ALA A 41 44.78 15.06 -0.86
N ASP A 42 44.08 16.21 -0.93
CA ASP A 42 44.70 17.53 -0.81
C ASP A 42 45.24 17.75 0.62
N LYS A 43 46.55 17.90 0.77
CA LYS A 43 47.21 18.08 2.07
C LYS A 43 47.11 19.51 2.61
N SER A 44 46.67 20.47 1.80
CA SER A 44 46.53 21.88 2.18
C SER A 44 45.24 22.18 2.96
N LEU A 45 44.27 21.26 2.90
CA LEU A 45 43.00 21.34 3.60
C LEU A 45 43.05 20.60 4.94
N THR A 46 42.46 21.21 5.96
CA THR A 46 42.13 20.56 7.23
C THR A 46 41.00 19.54 7.04
N LYS A 47 40.73 18.71 8.06
CA LYS A 47 39.63 17.73 8.04
C LYS A 47 38.28 18.42 7.82
N ASP A 48 38.03 19.51 8.54
CA ASP A 48 36.76 20.26 8.47
C ASP A 48 36.58 20.93 7.09
N GLU A 49 37.66 21.49 6.52
CA GLU A 49 37.64 22.07 5.18
C GLU A 49 37.41 21.01 4.09
N LYS A 50 37.98 19.81 4.23
CA LYS A 50 37.67 18.69 3.33
C LYS A 50 36.20 18.32 3.40
N SER A 51 35.65 18.18 4.60
CA SER A 51 34.23 17.88 4.79
C SER A 51 33.33 18.93 4.14
N TYR A 52 33.66 20.22 4.30
CA TYR A 52 32.92 21.31 3.65
C TYR A 52 33.04 21.26 2.12
N ALA A 53 34.24 21.03 1.58
CA ALA A 53 34.47 20.91 0.16
C ALA A 53 33.73 19.70 -0.46
N ILE A 54 33.71 18.57 0.23
CA ILE A 54 32.94 17.38 -0.19
C ILE A 54 31.44 17.67 -0.18
N LYS A 55 30.94 18.42 0.79
CA LYS A 55 29.53 18.85 0.80
C LYS A 55 29.17 19.64 -0.47
N LEU A 56 30.00 20.62 -0.86
CA LEU A 56 29.79 21.40 -2.08
C LEU A 56 29.82 20.53 -3.35
N ILE A 57 30.78 19.60 -3.45
CA ILE A 57 30.85 18.69 -4.60
C ILE A 57 29.63 17.75 -4.66
N ASN A 58 29.12 17.28 -3.51
CA ASN A 58 27.91 16.47 -3.47
C ASN A 58 26.70 17.27 -3.97
N GLU A 59 26.54 18.52 -3.52
CA GLU A 59 25.45 19.41 -3.96
C GLU A 59 25.51 19.67 -5.48
N ASP A 60 26.71 19.93 -6.02
CA ASP A 60 26.94 20.13 -7.46
C ASP A 60 26.61 18.86 -8.27
N PHE A 61 27.04 17.70 -7.77
CA PHE A 61 26.76 16.42 -8.42
C PHE A 61 25.28 16.06 -8.42
N ASP A 62 24.60 16.22 -7.29
CA ASP A 62 23.17 16.00 -7.18
C ASP A 62 22.39 16.95 -8.11
N PHE A 63 22.79 18.23 -8.17
CA PHE A 63 22.22 19.20 -9.10
C PHE A 63 22.36 18.77 -10.57
N TYR A 64 23.54 18.35 -11.00
CA TYR A 64 23.76 17.91 -12.39
C TYR A 64 23.07 16.59 -12.72
N LYS A 65 22.95 15.66 -11.76
CA LYS A 65 22.14 14.44 -11.96
C LYS A 65 20.67 14.76 -12.19
N ILE A 66 20.10 15.66 -11.40
CA ILE A 66 18.71 16.08 -11.55
C ILE A 66 18.53 16.83 -12.89
N LEU A 67 19.45 17.75 -13.24
CA LEU A 67 19.41 18.48 -14.51
C LEU A 67 19.51 17.56 -15.73
N GLY A 68 20.36 16.54 -15.66
CA GLY A 68 20.52 15.52 -16.69
C GLY A 68 19.39 14.48 -16.73
N ASN A 69 18.44 14.55 -15.79
CA ASN A 69 17.41 13.52 -15.56
C ASN A 69 18.02 12.12 -15.46
N GLU A 70 19.21 12.02 -14.85
CA GLU A 70 19.93 10.77 -14.65
C GLU A 70 19.34 10.02 -13.44
N GLY A 71 18.70 8.88 -13.70
CA GLY A 71 18.11 8.01 -12.69
C GLY A 71 16.79 7.39 -13.14
N THR A 72 16.30 6.41 -12.40
CA THR A 72 14.99 5.80 -12.67
C THR A 72 13.91 6.67 -12.05
N LYS A 73 13.21 7.47 -12.87
CA LYS A 73 12.01 8.20 -12.47
C LYS A 73 10.77 7.32 -12.66
N ARG A 74 9.93 7.21 -11.63
CA ARG A 74 8.62 6.56 -11.69
C ARG A 74 7.55 7.48 -11.16
N ILE A 75 6.32 7.30 -11.62
CA ILE A 75 5.13 7.95 -11.06
C ILE A 75 4.41 6.89 -10.23
N CYS A 76 4.23 7.15 -8.93
CA CYS A 76 3.49 6.29 -8.03
C CYS A 76 2.34 7.09 -7.41
N GLY A 77 1.10 6.76 -7.78
CA GLY A 77 -0.07 7.56 -7.39
C GLY A 77 0.07 9.01 -7.86
N PHE A 78 0.15 9.93 -6.90
CA PHE A 78 0.29 11.38 -7.08
C PHE A 78 1.67 11.88 -6.63
N SER A 79 2.71 11.05 -6.79
CA SER A 79 4.07 11.44 -6.39
C SER A 79 5.10 10.94 -7.39
N GLU A 80 6.04 11.81 -7.71
CA GLU A 80 7.26 11.46 -8.43
C GLU A 80 8.21 10.73 -7.48
N ILE A 81 8.68 9.57 -7.91
CA ILE A 81 9.63 8.74 -7.17
C ILE A 81 10.93 8.62 -7.96
N TYR A 82 12.06 8.82 -7.27
CA TYR A 82 13.40 8.72 -7.84
C TYR A 82 14.23 7.69 -7.08
N GLU A 83 14.90 6.80 -7.80
CA GLU A 83 15.94 5.95 -7.20
C GLU A 83 17.25 6.73 -7.12
N ALA A 84 17.91 6.74 -5.96
CA ALA A 84 19.16 7.46 -5.73
C ALA A 84 20.15 6.66 -4.87
N TYR A 85 21.44 6.96 -5.00
CA TYR A 85 22.49 6.41 -4.14
C TYR A 85 22.98 7.48 -3.16
N TRP A 86 22.66 7.32 -1.89
CA TRP A 86 23.09 8.24 -0.83
C TRP A 86 24.51 7.90 -0.38
N ILE A 87 25.49 8.67 -0.86
CA ILE A 87 26.94 8.38 -0.76
C ILE A 87 27.43 8.15 0.67
N ASP A 88 26.96 8.94 1.61
CA ASP A 88 27.40 8.86 3.00
C ASP A 88 26.46 8.02 3.87
N GLY A 89 25.20 7.84 3.45
CA GLY A 89 24.20 7.06 4.17
C GLY A 89 23.68 7.70 5.48
N PHE A 90 22.80 6.96 6.15
CA PHE A 90 22.20 7.33 7.43
C PHE A 90 23.19 7.21 8.58
N TYR A 91 22.88 7.83 9.72
CA TYR A 91 23.66 7.67 10.94
C TYR A 91 23.32 6.35 11.61
N ASP A 92 24.35 5.56 11.92
CA ASP A 92 24.19 4.17 12.39
C ASP A 92 24.59 4.02 13.86
N GLU A 93 25.80 4.47 14.22
CA GLU A 93 26.33 4.33 15.57
C GLU A 93 26.97 5.62 16.11
N TRP A 94 26.91 5.81 17.43
CA TRP A 94 27.68 6.85 18.11
C TRP A 94 29.10 6.34 18.40
N ASP A 95 30.12 7.04 17.87
CA ASP A 95 31.51 6.79 18.21
C ASP A 95 31.88 7.55 19.49
N SER A 96 32.03 6.83 20.60
CA SER A 96 32.40 7.41 21.89
C SER A 96 33.83 7.93 21.96
N LYS A 97 34.76 7.41 21.13
CA LYS A 97 36.16 7.86 21.10
C LYS A 97 36.29 9.17 20.34
N GLU A 98 35.67 9.22 19.16
CA GLU A 98 35.70 10.40 18.30
C GLU A 98 34.60 11.41 18.64
N LYS A 99 33.69 11.06 19.57
CA LYS A 99 32.55 11.87 20.01
C LYS A 99 31.71 12.40 18.83
N GLN A 100 31.38 11.52 17.89
CA GLN A 100 30.60 11.85 16.69
C GLN A 100 29.72 10.69 16.24
N LEU A 101 28.64 10.99 15.52
CA LEU A 101 27.84 9.97 14.84
C LEU A 101 28.59 9.46 13.61
N LYS A 102 28.74 8.14 13.52
CA LYS A 102 29.22 7.46 12.32
C LYS A 102 28.07 7.25 11.36
N ARG A 103 28.39 7.41 10.09
CA ARG A 103 27.46 7.10 9.01
C ARG A 103 27.69 5.69 8.52
N TYR A 104 26.60 5.06 8.09
CA TYR A 104 26.58 3.71 7.54
C TYR A 104 27.46 3.57 6.28
N GLY A 105 27.61 4.65 5.52
CA GLY A 105 28.23 4.64 4.20
C GLY A 105 27.19 4.49 3.09
N GLY A 106 27.69 4.36 1.86
CA GLY A 106 26.86 4.50 0.68
C GLY A 106 25.69 3.51 0.60
N HIS A 107 24.49 4.02 0.33
CA HIS A 107 23.24 3.29 0.50
C HIS A 107 22.20 3.67 -0.55
N ASP A 108 21.52 2.69 -1.14
CA ASP A 108 20.42 2.95 -2.08
C ASP A 108 19.17 3.44 -1.35
N VAL A 109 18.59 4.53 -1.85
CA VAL A 109 17.39 5.16 -1.30
C VAL A 109 16.40 5.45 -2.41
N VAL A 110 15.16 5.69 -1.99
CA VAL A 110 14.08 6.21 -2.80
C VAL A 110 13.78 7.62 -2.32
N LEU A 111 13.73 8.57 -3.25
CA LEU A 111 13.29 9.94 -3.01
C LEU A 111 11.84 10.05 -3.48
N LYS A 112 10.89 10.19 -2.57
CA LYS A 112 9.48 10.40 -2.89
C LYS A 112 9.15 11.89 -2.77
N LYS A 113 8.88 12.53 -3.90
CA LYS A 113 8.50 13.95 -3.94
C LYS A 113 7.16 14.16 -3.26
N LEU A 114 7.10 15.17 -2.39
CA LEU A 114 5.87 15.64 -1.78
C LEU A 114 5.29 16.70 -2.71
N GLU A 115 4.18 16.39 -3.37
CA GLU A 115 3.50 17.32 -4.27
C GLU A 115 2.61 18.32 -3.50
N ASN A 116 2.34 19.47 -4.11
CA ASN A 116 1.41 20.48 -3.61
C ASN A 116 1.73 21.02 -2.20
N VAL A 117 3.00 21.08 -1.80
CA VAL A 117 3.45 21.60 -0.49
C VAL A 117 2.91 23.01 -0.20
N GLU A 118 2.76 23.86 -1.22
CA GLU A 118 2.24 25.22 -1.08
C GLU A 118 0.72 25.26 -0.75
N ASN A 119 -0.03 24.27 -1.21
CA ASN A 119 -1.48 24.12 -0.92
C ASN A 119 -1.74 23.15 0.24
N ALA A 120 -0.76 22.32 0.59
CA ALA A 120 -0.82 21.40 1.70
C ALA A 120 -0.58 22.18 3.00
N ASN A 121 -1.63 22.30 3.81
CA ASN A 121 -1.51 22.72 5.20
C ASN A 121 -0.43 21.90 5.95
N ARG A 122 -0.12 22.24 7.21
CA ARG A 122 0.84 21.52 8.08
C ARG A 122 0.69 19.99 8.12
N SER A 123 -0.42 19.44 7.65
CA SER A 123 -0.73 18.00 7.60
C SER A 123 0.35 17.13 6.94
N TRP A 124 0.98 17.58 5.85
CA TRP A 124 2.04 16.78 5.18
C TRP A 124 3.29 16.63 6.06
N PHE A 125 3.58 17.64 6.88
CA PHE A 125 4.75 17.66 7.74
C PHE A 125 4.53 16.79 8.98
N ASP A 126 3.34 16.85 9.56
CA ASP A 126 2.93 15.98 10.67
C ASP A 126 2.91 14.52 10.23
N GLU A 127 2.49 14.26 9.00
CA GLU A 127 2.57 12.95 8.37
C GLU A 127 4.00 12.48 8.12
N SER A 128 4.87 13.34 7.60
CA SER A 128 6.29 13.03 7.40
C SER A 128 6.98 12.68 8.73
N LYS A 129 6.64 13.43 9.79
CA LYS A 129 7.09 13.12 11.16
C LYS A 129 6.53 11.80 11.66
N PHE A 130 5.25 11.52 11.40
CA PHE A 130 4.63 10.27 11.79
C PHE A 130 5.33 9.08 11.12
N HIS A 131 5.55 9.13 9.79
CA HIS A 131 6.29 8.08 9.07
C HIS A 131 7.72 7.91 9.62
N LEU A 132 8.43 9.01 9.87
CA LEU A 132 9.74 8.97 10.52
C LEU A 132 9.69 8.30 11.90
N SER A 133 8.72 8.64 12.73
CA SER A 133 8.57 8.09 14.08
C SER A 133 8.21 6.61 14.06
N ILE A 134 7.16 6.23 13.34
CA ILE A 134 6.64 4.86 13.33
C ILE A 134 7.61 3.89 12.67
N SER A 135 8.33 4.30 11.61
CA SER A 135 9.29 3.44 10.93
C SER A 135 10.56 3.18 11.75
N ASN A 136 10.92 4.08 12.68
CA ASN A 136 11.96 3.83 13.68
C ASN A 136 11.51 2.86 14.78
N LYS A 137 10.20 2.74 15.02
CA LYS A 137 9.63 1.87 16.06
C LYS A 137 9.37 0.45 15.56
N TYR A 138 8.92 0.30 14.32
CA TYR A 138 8.51 -0.99 13.75
C TYR A 138 9.30 -1.31 12.47
N GLY A 139 10.08 -2.40 12.50
CA GLY A 139 10.91 -2.82 11.37
C GLY A 139 10.13 -3.34 10.15
N ASP A 140 8.83 -3.62 10.32
CA ASP A 140 7.91 -4.03 9.25
C ASP A 140 7.30 -2.82 8.52
N ILE A 141 7.69 -1.61 8.89
CA ILE A 141 7.36 -0.38 8.18
C ILE A 141 8.58 0.05 7.36
N VAL A 142 8.35 0.56 6.15
CA VAL A 142 9.45 1.05 5.32
C VAL A 142 10.14 2.21 6.02
N GLN A 143 11.45 2.08 6.23
CA GLN A 143 12.26 3.07 6.93
C GLN A 143 12.22 4.40 6.20
N CYS A 144 11.77 5.44 6.90
CA CYS A 144 11.96 6.82 6.50
C CYS A 144 13.22 7.34 7.19
N TYR A 145 14.15 7.90 6.42
CA TYR A 145 15.37 8.50 6.93
C TYR A 145 15.22 10.01 7.20
N GLY A 146 14.22 10.64 6.61
CA GLY A 146 13.90 12.05 6.82
C GLY A 146 13.49 12.76 5.53
N LEU A 147 13.73 14.08 5.51
CA LEU A 147 13.37 14.97 4.41
C LEU A 147 14.61 15.52 3.72
N THR A 148 14.50 15.72 2.42
CA THR A 148 15.42 16.53 1.60
C THR A 148 14.62 17.53 0.77
N LYS A 149 15.30 18.38 0.02
CA LYS A 149 14.70 19.39 -0.86
C LYS A 149 15.29 19.24 -2.25
N ASN A 150 14.43 19.25 -3.27
CA ASN A 150 14.88 19.30 -4.66
C ASN A 150 15.50 20.69 -4.91
N PRO A 151 16.78 20.78 -5.33
CA PRO A 151 17.44 22.07 -5.56
C PRO A 151 16.88 22.86 -6.74
N LEU A 152 16.18 22.22 -7.69
CA LEU A 152 15.65 22.90 -8.88
C LEU A 152 14.34 23.63 -8.63
N ASP A 153 13.38 22.96 -8.00
CA ASP A 153 12.01 23.49 -7.79
C ASP A 153 11.72 23.81 -6.31
N GLY A 154 12.60 23.42 -5.40
CA GLY A 154 12.44 23.64 -3.97
C GLY A 154 11.40 22.73 -3.30
N ASN A 155 10.87 21.72 -3.99
CA ASN A 155 9.90 20.81 -3.38
C ASN A 155 10.57 19.88 -2.37
N TYR A 156 9.87 19.57 -1.29
CA TYR A 156 10.34 18.60 -0.30
C TYR A 156 10.21 17.18 -0.84
N MET A 157 11.12 16.30 -0.43
CA MET A 157 11.10 14.89 -0.76
C MET A 157 11.41 14.06 0.48
N LEU A 158 10.72 12.93 0.65
CA LEU A 158 11.06 11.94 1.66
C LEU A 158 12.22 11.08 1.18
N VAL A 159 13.18 10.83 2.06
CA VAL A 159 14.27 9.88 1.83
C VAL A 159 13.88 8.56 2.49
N ILE A 160 13.64 7.53 1.68
CA ILE A 160 13.03 6.27 2.10
C ILE A 160 13.94 5.10 1.73
N TYR A 161 13.97 4.05 2.55
CA TYR A 161 14.69 2.82 2.23
C TYR A 161 14.16 2.16 0.96
N LYS A 162 15.07 1.80 0.07
CA LYS A 162 14.74 1.10 -1.18
C LYS A 162 14.50 -0.38 -0.92
N LEU A 163 13.38 -0.89 -1.42
CA LEU A 163 13.11 -2.33 -1.55
C LEU A 163 13.01 -2.72 -3.03
N ASP A 164 13.07 -4.03 -3.31
CA ASP A 164 13.24 -4.55 -4.66
C ASP A 164 11.93 -4.56 -5.47
N TYR A 165 10.83 -4.96 -4.83
CA TYR A 165 9.53 -5.19 -5.47
C TYR A 165 8.38 -4.72 -4.57
N ASN A 166 7.21 -4.52 -5.15
CA ASN A 166 5.96 -4.58 -4.38
C ASN A 166 5.36 -6.00 -4.39
N LEU A 167 4.41 -6.26 -3.49
CA LEU A 167 3.78 -7.57 -3.32
C LEU A 167 3.08 -8.03 -4.61
N LYS A 168 2.47 -7.11 -5.35
CA LYS A 168 1.82 -7.42 -6.63
C LYS A 168 2.82 -8.01 -7.63
N GLU A 169 3.95 -7.35 -7.83
CA GLU A 169 5.04 -7.82 -8.71
C GLU A 169 5.59 -9.17 -8.21
N TYR A 170 5.80 -9.30 -6.90
CA TYR A 170 6.27 -10.54 -6.30
C TYR A 170 5.32 -11.71 -6.58
N LEU A 171 4.01 -11.52 -6.36
CA LEU A 171 2.99 -12.53 -6.59
C LEU A 171 2.93 -12.90 -8.07
N TYR A 172 2.94 -11.92 -8.97
CA TYR A 172 2.95 -12.16 -10.41
C TYR A 172 4.11 -13.06 -10.85
N HIS A 173 5.32 -12.80 -10.34
CA HIS A 173 6.51 -13.58 -10.71
C HIS A 173 6.61 -14.95 -10.03
N ASN A 174 5.99 -15.14 -8.86
CA ASN A 174 6.21 -16.31 -8.01
C ASN A 174 4.97 -17.17 -7.75
N ASN A 175 3.78 -16.80 -8.21
CA ASN A 175 2.52 -17.46 -7.82
C ASN A 175 2.56 -18.99 -7.95
N ASN A 176 3.07 -19.50 -9.08
CA ASN A 176 3.15 -20.93 -9.36
C ASN A 176 4.13 -21.70 -8.45
N LYS A 177 4.94 -20.99 -7.66
CA LYS A 177 5.95 -21.55 -6.75
C LYS A 177 5.60 -21.35 -5.26
N LEU A 178 4.59 -20.54 -4.94
CA LEU A 178 4.25 -20.20 -3.57
C LEU A 178 3.50 -21.32 -2.85
N THR A 179 4.11 -21.83 -1.78
CA THR A 179 3.49 -22.79 -0.86
C THR A 179 2.47 -22.10 0.05
N TRP A 180 1.58 -22.88 0.65
CA TRP A 180 0.65 -22.40 1.67
C TRP A 180 1.35 -21.77 2.88
N GLU A 181 2.45 -22.38 3.31
CA GLU A 181 3.32 -21.83 4.35
C GLU A 181 3.74 -20.39 4.02
N ARG A 182 4.27 -20.16 2.81
CA ARG A 182 4.72 -18.81 2.43
C ARG A 182 3.56 -17.83 2.32
N ARG A 183 2.41 -18.24 1.78
CA ARG A 183 1.21 -17.38 1.69
C ARG A 183 0.69 -16.94 3.07
N ILE A 184 0.61 -17.89 4.01
CA ILE A 184 0.20 -17.61 5.39
C ILE A 184 1.24 -16.72 6.08
N GLN A 185 2.54 -16.98 5.87
CA GLN A 185 3.59 -16.15 6.44
C GLN A 185 3.53 -14.70 5.93
N ILE A 186 3.35 -14.49 4.61
CA ILE A 186 3.16 -13.16 4.01
C ILE A 186 1.97 -12.45 4.66
N THR A 187 0.84 -13.15 4.81
CA THR A 187 -0.36 -12.60 5.44
C THR A 187 -0.10 -12.19 6.89
N LYS A 188 0.57 -13.07 7.65
CA LYS A 188 0.97 -12.80 9.03
C LYS A 188 1.86 -11.57 9.13
N ASP A 189 2.86 -11.44 8.26
CA ASP A 189 3.80 -10.30 8.27
C ASP A 189 3.05 -8.98 8.00
N ILE A 190 2.06 -8.99 7.10
CA ILE A 190 1.18 -7.83 6.84
C ILE A 190 0.33 -7.50 8.07
N VAL A 191 -0.31 -8.49 8.68
CA VAL A 191 -1.16 -8.30 9.88
C VAL A 191 -0.34 -7.73 11.05
N ASN A 192 0.87 -8.25 11.27
CA ASN A 192 1.80 -7.73 12.27
C ASN A 192 2.14 -6.25 12.03
N ALA A 193 2.49 -5.91 10.79
CA ALA A 193 2.82 -4.53 10.43
C ALA A 193 1.65 -3.57 10.65
N VAL A 194 0.43 -3.98 10.25
CA VAL A 194 -0.79 -3.18 10.48
C VAL A 194 -1.14 -3.10 11.96
N SER A 195 -0.92 -4.16 12.75
CA SER A 195 -1.08 -4.11 14.21
C SER A 195 -0.18 -3.05 14.85
N GLY A 196 1.07 -2.94 14.40
CA GLY A 196 1.98 -1.86 14.79
C GLY A 196 1.40 -0.47 14.48
N ILE A 197 0.83 -0.26 13.29
CA ILE A 197 0.17 1.00 12.91
C ILE A 197 -1.04 1.29 13.80
N HIS A 198 -1.92 0.31 14.01
CA HIS A 198 -3.12 0.48 14.84
C HIS A 198 -2.78 0.73 16.32
N SER A 199 -1.66 0.18 16.80
CA SER A 199 -1.18 0.44 18.17
C SER A 199 -0.72 1.88 18.40
N GLU A 200 -0.36 2.61 17.33
CA GLU A 200 -0.14 4.07 17.35
C GLU A 200 -1.45 4.86 17.15
N ASN A 201 -2.61 4.21 17.23
CA ASN A 201 -3.93 4.79 16.98
C ASN A 201 -4.06 5.40 15.57
N ALA A 202 -3.35 4.83 14.58
CA ALA A 202 -3.34 5.28 13.20
C ALA A 202 -4.00 4.26 12.26
N ILE A 203 -4.60 4.78 11.18
CA ILE A 203 -5.26 3.96 10.13
C ILE A 203 -4.41 4.13 8.87
N HIS A 204 -4.12 3.04 8.15
CA HIS A 204 -3.35 3.07 6.91
C HIS A 204 -4.12 3.74 5.77
N ARG A 205 -5.41 3.42 5.61
CA ARG A 205 -6.40 4.02 4.68
C ARG A 205 -6.25 3.68 3.20
N ASP A 206 -5.05 3.34 2.73
CA ASP A 206 -4.80 2.90 1.35
C ASP A 206 -3.98 1.61 1.28
N LEU A 207 -4.40 0.59 2.03
CA LEU A 207 -3.68 -0.66 2.10
C LEU A 207 -3.99 -1.53 0.87
N HIS A 208 -2.98 -1.79 0.04
CA HIS A 208 -3.08 -2.66 -1.13
C HIS A 208 -1.70 -3.22 -1.50
N SER A 209 -1.65 -4.18 -2.43
CA SER A 209 -0.40 -4.91 -2.76
C SER A 209 0.69 -4.06 -3.41
N GLY A 210 0.37 -2.82 -3.81
CA GLY A 210 1.35 -1.84 -4.29
C GLY A 210 2.06 -1.11 -3.17
N ASN A 211 1.44 -0.99 -2.01
CA ASN A 211 1.98 -0.34 -0.80
C ASN A 211 2.62 -1.36 0.17
N ILE A 212 2.77 -2.60 -0.27
CA ILE A 212 3.47 -3.65 0.45
C ILE A 212 4.75 -3.94 -0.32
N LEU A 213 5.87 -3.48 0.22
CA LEU A 213 7.18 -3.62 -0.39
C LEU A 213 7.88 -4.89 0.11
N TYR A 214 8.78 -5.42 -0.71
CA TYR A 214 9.36 -6.74 -0.54
C TYR A 214 10.84 -6.76 -0.92
N ASN A 215 11.68 -7.41 -0.10
CA ASN A 215 13.11 -7.61 -0.37
C ASN A 215 13.56 -9.07 -0.17
N ASN A 216 13.00 -10.01 -0.94
CA ASN A 216 13.29 -11.45 -0.94
C ASN A 216 13.05 -12.22 0.39
N VAL A 217 13.07 -11.53 1.51
CA VAL A 217 12.98 -12.07 2.87
C VAL A 217 11.84 -11.38 3.60
N ASN A 218 11.89 -10.04 3.68
CA ASN A 218 10.98 -9.27 4.51
C ASN A 218 9.92 -8.54 3.67
N ILE A 219 8.77 -8.34 4.30
CA ILE A 219 7.71 -7.45 3.83
C ILE A 219 7.79 -6.19 4.65
N ARG A 220 7.55 -5.04 4.01
CA ARG A 220 7.40 -3.76 4.69
C ARG A 220 6.25 -2.96 4.12
N ILE A 221 5.44 -2.36 4.99
CA ILE A 221 4.35 -1.47 4.57
C ILE A 221 4.91 -0.07 4.31
N SER A 222 4.59 0.49 3.14
CA SER A 222 4.88 1.86 2.72
C SER A 222 3.63 2.71 2.67
N ASP A 223 3.77 4.01 2.40
CA ASP A 223 2.65 4.92 2.12
C ASP A 223 1.61 5.03 3.25
N LEU A 224 2.13 5.32 4.45
CA LEU A 224 1.38 5.45 5.69
C LEU A 224 0.54 6.74 5.74
N GLY A 225 -0.68 6.68 5.23
CA GLY A 225 -1.67 7.72 5.48
C GLY A 225 -1.71 8.88 4.49
N PHE A 226 -0.95 8.81 3.38
CA PHE A 226 -0.99 9.81 2.31
C PHE A 226 -2.31 9.63 1.57
N CYS A 227 -3.39 10.21 2.10
CA CYS A 227 -4.75 10.04 1.60
C CYS A 227 -4.94 10.84 0.31
N GLY A 228 -4.13 10.60 -0.71
CA GLY A 228 -4.23 11.28 -1.99
C GLY A 228 -3.71 12.70 -1.99
N PRO A 229 -3.97 13.42 -3.08
CA PRO A 229 -3.39 14.73 -3.30
C PRO A 229 -3.95 15.73 -2.28
N ALA A 230 -3.10 16.66 -1.83
CA ALA A 230 -3.43 17.61 -0.76
C ALA A 230 -4.64 18.49 -1.07
N ASP A 231 -4.92 18.72 -2.34
CA ASP A 231 -6.03 19.50 -2.89
C ASP A 231 -7.28 18.66 -3.19
N LYS A 232 -7.33 17.39 -2.76
CA LYS A 232 -8.53 16.57 -2.99
C LYS A 232 -9.76 17.16 -2.29
N PRO A 233 -10.95 17.07 -2.89
CA PRO A 233 -12.18 17.53 -2.23
C PRO A 233 -12.45 16.80 -0.91
N LEU A 234 -12.96 17.50 0.11
CA LEU A 234 -13.22 16.93 1.45
C LEU A 234 -14.11 15.68 1.41
N SER A 235 -15.12 15.66 0.55
CA SER A 235 -16.06 14.54 0.39
C SER A 235 -15.56 13.44 -0.57
N SER A 236 -14.31 13.52 -1.03
CA SER A 236 -13.76 12.55 -1.97
C SER A 236 -13.10 11.37 -1.25
N ILE A 237 -13.29 10.19 -1.82
CA ILE A 237 -12.67 8.95 -1.38
C ILE A 237 -11.34 8.83 -2.09
N TYR A 238 -10.30 8.43 -1.37
CA TYR A 238 -9.00 8.13 -1.96
C TYR A 238 -8.64 6.68 -1.67
N GLY A 239 -8.11 6.00 -2.68
CA GLY A 239 -7.46 4.70 -2.52
C GLY A 239 -7.56 3.84 -3.77
N ASN A 240 -7.15 2.58 -3.65
CA ASN A 240 -7.29 1.59 -4.71
C ASN A 240 -8.63 0.85 -4.61
N LEU A 241 -9.61 1.18 -5.47
CA LEU A 241 -11.03 0.80 -5.34
C LEU A 241 -11.30 -0.68 -4.93
N PRO A 242 -10.63 -1.70 -5.50
CA PRO A 242 -10.83 -3.10 -5.10
C PRO A 242 -10.54 -3.41 -3.61
N TYR A 243 -9.75 -2.57 -2.93
CA TYR A 243 -9.34 -2.74 -1.54
C TYR A 243 -10.08 -1.79 -0.59
N ILE A 244 -10.88 -0.84 -1.11
CA ILE A 244 -11.61 0.14 -0.30
C ILE A 244 -12.84 -0.53 0.31
N ALA A 245 -13.00 -0.40 1.63
CA ALA A 245 -14.11 -0.99 2.35
C ALA A 245 -15.48 -0.39 1.91
N PRO A 246 -16.56 -1.18 1.81
CA PRO A 246 -17.86 -0.73 1.32
C PRO A 246 -18.43 0.49 2.06
N GLU A 247 -18.21 0.58 3.37
CA GLU A 247 -18.63 1.71 4.18
C GLU A 247 -17.86 2.99 3.81
N VAL A 248 -16.58 2.88 3.45
CA VAL A 248 -15.77 3.99 2.94
C VAL A 248 -16.26 4.41 1.56
N ILE A 249 -16.57 3.45 0.68
CA ILE A 249 -17.16 3.71 -0.64
C ILE A 249 -18.51 4.45 -0.49
N SER A 250 -19.30 4.12 0.53
CA SER A 250 -20.57 4.79 0.85
C SER A 250 -20.42 6.15 1.55
N GLY A 251 -19.19 6.56 1.89
CA GLY A 251 -18.90 7.87 2.48
C GLY A 251 -18.85 7.91 4.01
N LYS A 252 -18.87 6.78 4.72
CA LYS A 252 -18.86 6.72 6.20
C LYS A 252 -17.49 6.95 6.86
N GLY A 253 -16.49 7.38 6.09
CA GLY A 253 -15.12 7.61 6.57
C GLY A 253 -14.33 6.32 6.81
N THR A 254 -13.02 6.45 6.95
CA THR A 254 -12.11 5.32 7.22
C THR A 254 -12.05 4.98 8.71
N SER A 255 -11.78 3.71 9.02
CA SER A 255 -11.69 3.16 10.38
C SER A 255 -10.63 2.05 10.45
N PHE A 256 -10.27 1.59 11.64
CA PHE A 256 -9.43 0.37 11.78
C PHE A 256 -10.05 -0.84 11.08
N ALA A 257 -11.38 -0.98 11.14
CA ALA A 257 -12.12 -2.04 10.45
C ALA A 257 -12.01 -1.92 8.92
N SER A 258 -11.82 -0.71 8.37
CA SER A 258 -11.59 -0.53 6.93
C SER A 258 -10.22 -1.03 6.48
N ASP A 259 -9.17 -0.90 7.30
CA ASP A 259 -7.88 -1.54 7.02
C ASP A 259 -8.01 -3.08 7.06
N VAL A 260 -8.79 -3.63 8.01
CA VAL A 260 -9.07 -5.07 8.09
C VAL A 260 -9.76 -5.58 6.84
N TYR A 261 -10.68 -4.81 6.25
CA TYR A 261 -11.28 -5.13 4.96
C TYR A 261 -10.21 -5.22 3.84
N SER A 262 -9.31 -4.24 3.78
CA SER A 262 -8.21 -4.24 2.83
C SER A 262 -7.28 -5.45 3.02
N ILE A 263 -7.04 -5.87 4.28
CA ILE A 263 -6.34 -7.13 4.58
C ILE A 263 -7.11 -8.33 4.01
N GLY A 264 -8.43 -8.39 4.12
CA GLY A 264 -9.24 -9.44 3.50
C GLY A 264 -9.04 -9.53 1.98
N MET A 265 -8.96 -8.38 1.29
CA MET A 265 -8.67 -8.32 -0.14
C MET A 265 -7.24 -8.75 -0.47
N LEU A 266 -6.27 -8.37 0.35
CA LEU A 266 -4.90 -8.84 0.24
C LEU A 266 -4.76 -10.34 0.48
N MET A 267 -5.47 -10.89 1.46
CA MET A 267 -5.52 -12.34 1.71
C MET A 267 -6.01 -13.10 0.48
N TRP A 268 -6.99 -12.54 -0.23
CA TRP A 268 -7.49 -13.11 -1.49
C TRP A 268 -6.49 -12.97 -2.64
N GLU A 269 -5.82 -11.83 -2.78
CA GLU A 269 -4.78 -11.63 -3.80
C GLU A 269 -3.56 -12.52 -3.55
N ILE A 270 -3.13 -12.68 -2.29
CA ILE A 270 -2.08 -13.61 -1.89
C ILE A 270 -2.50 -15.05 -2.19
N LEU A 271 -3.79 -15.39 -2.08
CA LEU A 271 -4.34 -16.70 -2.44
C LEU A 271 -4.31 -16.94 -3.95
N SER A 272 -4.87 -16.02 -4.73
CA SER A 272 -5.11 -16.18 -6.18
C SER A 272 -3.86 -15.88 -7.00
N GLY A 273 -2.96 -15.04 -6.47
CA GLY A 273 -1.86 -14.42 -7.19
C GLY A 273 -2.32 -13.38 -8.21
N GLN A 274 -3.57 -12.91 -8.13
CA GLN A 274 -4.16 -11.94 -9.04
C GLN A 274 -4.80 -10.78 -8.25
N PRO A 275 -4.74 -9.55 -8.77
CA PRO A 275 -5.48 -8.42 -8.20
C PRO A 275 -6.98 -8.71 -8.06
N PRO A 276 -7.64 -8.27 -6.97
CA PRO A 276 -9.08 -8.41 -6.81
C PRO A 276 -9.82 -7.69 -7.94
N PHE A 277 -10.85 -8.34 -8.48
CA PHE A 277 -11.68 -7.79 -9.56
C PHE A 277 -10.90 -7.38 -10.82
N ILE A 278 -9.82 -8.09 -11.19
CA ILE A 278 -8.96 -7.82 -12.37
C ILE A 278 -9.73 -7.60 -13.70
N ASN A 279 -10.92 -8.16 -13.82
CA ASN A 279 -11.77 -8.06 -15.01
C ASN A 279 -12.70 -6.84 -15.00
N PHE A 280 -12.67 -6.01 -13.96
CA PHE A 280 -13.50 -4.82 -13.80
C PHE A 280 -12.67 -3.55 -13.95
N GLU A 281 -13.30 -2.50 -14.48
CA GLU A 281 -12.73 -1.16 -14.40
C GLU A 281 -12.98 -0.57 -13.01
N ASN A 282 -12.05 0.25 -12.53
CA ASN A 282 -12.18 0.91 -11.23
C ASN A 282 -13.09 2.13 -11.36
N ASP A 283 -14.40 1.91 -11.49
CA ASP A 283 -15.42 2.91 -11.76
C ASP A 283 -16.63 2.84 -10.80
N TYR A 284 -17.68 3.60 -11.10
CA TYR A 284 -18.94 3.60 -10.33
C TYR A 284 -19.64 2.24 -10.35
N GLU A 285 -19.54 1.48 -11.44
CA GLU A 285 -20.18 0.18 -11.56
C GLU A 285 -19.53 -0.84 -10.62
N LEU A 286 -18.19 -0.89 -10.58
CA LEU A 286 -17.49 -1.73 -9.62
C LEU A 286 -17.81 -1.33 -8.18
N ALA A 287 -17.81 -0.03 -7.87
CA ALA A 287 -18.17 0.48 -6.55
C ALA A 287 -19.58 0.03 -6.13
N LEU A 288 -20.57 0.15 -7.03
CA LEU A 288 -21.94 -0.29 -6.77
C LEU A 288 -22.04 -1.81 -6.56
N ARG A 289 -21.30 -2.61 -7.33
CA ARG A 289 -21.28 -4.07 -7.15
C ARG A 289 -20.66 -4.48 -5.81
N ILE A 290 -19.56 -3.84 -5.40
CA ILE A 290 -18.91 -4.08 -4.10
C ILE A 290 -19.86 -3.76 -2.94
N ILE A 291 -20.56 -2.62 -3.02
CA ILE A 291 -21.56 -2.21 -2.01
C ILE A 291 -22.74 -3.17 -1.94
N ASN A 292 -23.20 -3.69 -3.09
CA ASN A 292 -24.23 -4.72 -3.14
C ASN A 292 -23.74 -6.11 -2.74
N GLY A 293 -22.48 -6.23 -2.29
CA GLY A 293 -21.96 -7.42 -1.65
C GLY A 293 -21.11 -8.32 -2.52
N MET A 294 -20.79 -7.92 -3.77
CA MET A 294 -19.88 -8.70 -4.62
C MET A 294 -18.53 -8.90 -3.93
N ARG A 295 -18.05 -10.14 -3.92
CA ARG A 295 -16.71 -10.51 -3.46
C ARG A 295 -15.97 -11.34 -4.51
N PRO A 296 -14.63 -11.37 -4.51
CA PRO A 296 -13.89 -12.22 -5.43
C PRO A 296 -14.18 -13.71 -5.22
N LYS A 297 -14.24 -14.47 -6.32
CA LYS A 297 -14.49 -15.93 -6.27
C LYS A 297 -13.32 -16.63 -5.57
N ILE A 298 -13.63 -17.47 -4.58
CA ILE A 298 -12.62 -18.18 -3.80
C ILE A 298 -12.04 -19.34 -4.61
N VAL A 299 -10.72 -19.46 -4.61
CA VAL A 299 -9.99 -20.50 -5.35
C VAL A 299 -10.23 -21.87 -4.69
N PRO A 300 -10.63 -22.91 -5.46
CA PRO A 300 -10.74 -24.27 -4.94
C PRO A 300 -9.44 -24.76 -4.29
N GLY A 301 -9.55 -25.49 -3.17
CA GLY A 301 -8.38 -25.97 -2.42
C GLY A 301 -7.81 -24.99 -1.38
N THR A 302 -8.45 -23.83 -1.19
CA THR A 302 -8.15 -22.92 -0.07
C THR A 302 -8.40 -23.62 1.28
N PRO A 303 -7.44 -23.61 2.23
CA PRO A 303 -7.62 -24.12 3.58
C PRO A 303 -8.82 -23.47 4.26
N LEU A 304 -9.63 -24.28 4.94
CA LEU A 304 -10.91 -23.86 5.48
C LEU A 304 -10.78 -22.72 6.50
N GLU A 305 -9.75 -22.78 7.36
CA GLU A 305 -9.50 -21.78 8.39
C GLU A 305 -9.08 -20.44 7.78
N TYR A 306 -8.22 -20.47 6.76
CA TYR A 306 -7.81 -19.28 6.02
C TYR A 306 -8.99 -18.65 5.26
N LYS A 307 -9.81 -19.49 4.62
CA LYS A 307 -11.04 -19.07 3.94
C LYS A 307 -11.97 -18.32 4.90
N LYS A 308 -12.29 -18.92 6.05
CA LYS A 308 -13.20 -18.34 7.04
C LYS A 308 -12.70 -16.99 7.56
N LEU A 309 -11.40 -16.91 7.88
CA LEU A 309 -10.80 -15.67 8.37
C LEU A 309 -10.82 -14.56 7.31
N MET A 310 -10.47 -14.89 6.07
CA MET A 310 -10.56 -13.98 4.93
C MET A 310 -12.00 -13.48 4.72
N GLU A 311 -12.98 -14.39 4.83
CA GLU A 311 -14.40 -14.04 4.69
C GLU A 311 -14.92 -13.14 5.82
N GLN A 312 -14.41 -13.30 7.03
CA GLN A 312 -14.73 -12.41 8.15
C GLN A 312 -14.12 -11.02 7.96
N CYS A 313 -12.90 -10.92 7.44
CA CYS A 313 -12.23 -9.65 7.21
C CYS A 313 -12.97 -8.77 6.19
N TRP A 314 -13.55 -9.35 5.13
CA TRP A 314 -14.22 -8.58 4.07
C TRP A 314 -15.75 -8.44 4.25
N ASP A 315 -16.29 -8.68 5.45
CA ASP A 315 -17.72 -8.49 5.73
C ASP A 315 -18.13 -7.04 5.44
N ALA A 316 -19.28 -6.83 4.81
CA ALA A 316 -19.81 -5.49 4.54
C ALA A 316 -20.09 -4.69 5.83
N ASP A 317 -20.44 -5.36 6.93
CA ASP A 317 -20.63 -4.74 8.24
C ASP A 317 -19.27 -4.65 8.97
N PRO A 318 -18.71 -3.45 9.18
CA PRO A 318 -17.42 -3.28 9.84
C PRO A 318 -17.40 -3.84 11.27
N THR A 319 -18.54 -3.95 11.95
CA THR A 319 -18.62 -4.46 13.33
C THR A 319 -18.48 -5.99 13.42
N LYS A 320 -18.64 -6.69 12.29
CA LYS A 320 -18.48 -8.15 12.21
C LYS A 320 -17.07 -8.59 11.86
N ARG A 321 -16.22 -7.64 11.48
CA ARG A 321 -14.80 -7.89 11.20
C ARG A 321 -14.04 -8.06 12.52
N PRO A 322 -13.04 -8.95 12.59
CA PRO A 322 -12.17 -9.02 13.76
C PRO A 322 -11.40 -7.70 13.91
N ASP A 323 -11.14 -7.28 15.15
CA ASP A 323 -10.11 -6.28 15.38
C ASP A 323 -8.72 -6.85 15.02
N ILE A 324 -7.73 -5.96 14.87
CA ILE A 324 -6.41 -6.35 14.37
C ILE A 324 -5.68 -7.35 15.28
N ASN A 325 -5.90 -7.30 16.60
CA ASN A 325 -5.26 -8.23 17.54
C ASN A 325 -5.91 -9.61 17.45
N THR A 326 -7.24 -9.65 17.38
CA THR A 326 -7.97 -10.91 17.13
C THR A 326 -7.57 -11.54 15.80
N LEU A 327 -7.41 -10.73 14.75
CA LEU A 327 -6.93 -11.18 13.45
C LEU A 327 -5.49 -11.73 13.53
N ASP A 328 -4.62 -11.06 14.27
CA ASP A 328 -3.25 -11.50 14.50
C ASP A 328 -3.16 -12.87 15.20
N ASP A 329 -3.95 -13.05 16.26
CA ASP A 329 -4.01 -14.31 17.01
C ASP A 329 -4.47 -15.49 16.14
N GLU A 330 -5.52 -15.28 15.34
CA GLU A 330 -6.05 -16.32 14.46
C GLU A 330 -5.10 -16.64 13.30
N ILE A 331 -4.43 -15.66 12.68
CA ILE A 331 -3.44 -15.96 11.63
C ILE A 331 -2.21 -16.68 12.20
N HIS A 332 -1.78 -16.34 13.42
CA HIS A 332 -0.71 -17.06 14.12
C HIS A 332 -1.08 -18.51 14.44
N LYS A 333 -2.33 -18.76 14.81
CA LYS A 333 -2.86 -20.11 15.02
C LYS A 333 -2.91 -20.90 13.72
N ILE A 334 -3.39 -20.32 12.62
CA ILE A 334 -3.38 -20.95 11.29
C ILE A 334 -1.95 -21.30 10.87
N ASN A 335 -0.99 -20.38 11.05
CA ASN A 335 0.41 -20.61 10.71
C ASN A 335 1.00 -21.79 11.50
N ARG A 336 0.79 -21.82 12.82
CA ARG A 336 1.23 -22.94 13.70
C ARG A 336 0.65 -24.28 13.26
N LEU A 337 -0.64 -24.34 12.94
CA LEU A 337 -1.30 -25.57 12.49
C LEU A 337 -0.74 -26.04 11.14
N ASN A 338 -0.46 -25.11 10.21
CA ASN A 338 0.13 -25.43 8.92
C ASN A 338 1.51 -26.11 9.08
N TYR A 339 2.39 -25.55 9.92
CA TYR A 339 3.69 -26.16 10.23
C TYR A 339 3.59 -27.58 10.80
N GLN A 340 2.65 -27.79 11.73
CA GLN A 340 2.43 -29.11 12.34
C GLN A 340 1.94 -30.13 11.30
N ASN A 341 1.00 -29.73 10.44
CA ASN A 341 0.46 -30.58 9.40
C ASN A 341 1.51 -30.96 8.35
N GLU A 342 2.37 -30.04 7.94
CA GLU A 342 3.48 -30.33 7.02
C GLU A 342 4.52 -31.26 7.64
N SER A 343 4.91 -31.03 8.90
CA SER A 343 5.83 -31.92 9.62
C SER A 343 5.28 -33.35 9.72
N ASN A 344 3.99 -33.48 10.03
CA ASN A 344 3.29 -34.75 10.10
C ASN A 344 3.18 -35.42 8.73
N ARG A 345 2.90 -34.66 7.67
CA ARG A 345 2.86 -35.15 6.28
C ARG A 345 4.24 -35.65 5.84
N HIS A 346 5.31 -34.94 6.17
CA HIS A 346 6.68 -35.35 5.87
C HIS A 346 7.05 -36.65 6.60
N LYS A 347 6.72 -36.77 7.89
CA LYS A 347 6.91 -38.01 8.67
C LYS A 347 6.12 -39.19 8.08
N ARG A 348 4.85 -38.97 7.71
CA ARG A 348 3.99 -39.99 7.10
C ARG A 348 4.51 -40.43 5.74
N ASN A 349 4.90 -39.48 4.88
CA ASN A 349 5.48 -39.77 3.57
C ASN A 349 6.79 -40.54 3.69
N LYS A 350 7.68 -40.15 4.61
CA LYS A 350 8.92 -40.90 4.89
C LYS A 350 8.63 -42.32 5.38
N SER A 351 7.59 -42.52 6.19
CA SER A 351 7.16 -43.86 6.63
C SER A 351 6.57 -44.69 5.49
N ILE A 352 5.81 -44.09 4.57
CA ILE A 352 5.24 -44.77 3.40
C ILE A 352 6.36 -45.18 2.43
N VAL A 353 7.29 -44.27 2.13
CA VAL A 353 8.48 -44.56 1.31
C VAL A 353 9.32 -45.66 1.95
N LYS A 354 9.55 -45.62 3.27
CA LYS A 354 10.27 -46.70 3.99
C LYS A 354 9.54 -48.05 3.90
N LYS A 355 8.20 -48.07 4.00
CA LYS A 355 7.39 -49.29 3.83
C LYS A 355 7.42 -49.81 2.39
N LEU A 356 7.37 -48.91 1.40
CA LEU A 356 7.47 -49.26 -0.02
C LEU A 356 8.86 -49.83 -0.36
N LEU A 357 9.93 -49.17 0.08
CA LEU A 357 11.31 -49.64 -0.10
C LEU A 357 11.57 -50.97 0.62
N GLY A 358 10.97 -51.18 1.81
CA GLY A 358 11.04 -52.46 2.51
C GLY A 358 10.27 -53.60 1.82
N LYS A 359 9.24 -53.28 1.02
CA LYS A 359 8.52 -54.25 0.18
C LYS A 359 9.22 -54.52 -1.16
N ILE A 360 9.94 -53.54 -1.70
CA ILE A 360 10.71 -53.65 -2.96
C ILE A 360 12.11 -54.18 -2.63
N GLY A 361 12.20 -55.36 -2.00
CA GLY A 361 13.46 -56.00 -1.63
C GLY A 361 14.47 -55.97 -2.79
N LEU A 362 15.73 -55.64 -2.48
CA LEU A 362 16.82 -55.41 -3.43
C LEU A 362 16.78 -56.34 -4.65
N SER A 363 16.42 -55.79 -5.80
CA SER A 363 17.04 -56.19 -7.07
C SER A 363 17.46 -54.91 -7.79
N LYS A 364 18.77 -54.68 -7.88
CA LYS A 364 19.35 -53.64 -8.72
C LYS A 364 18.94 -53.88 -10.17
N SER A 365 18.06 -53.06 -10.72
CA SER A 365 18.02 -52.84 -12.16
C SER A 365 17.42 -51.47 -12.51
N LYS A 366 18.22 -50.74 -13.30
CA LYS A 366 17.98 -49.57 -14.14
C LYS A 366 16.67 -48.79 -13.94
N ALA A 367 16.85 -47.56 -13.47
CA ALA A 367 15.84 -46.51 -13.50
C ALA A 367 15.23 -46.36 -14.91
N SER A 368 13.91 -46.52 -15.00
CA SER A 368 13.11 -45.99 -16.09
C SER A 368 12.34 -44.77 -15.60
N THR A 369 12.40 -43.73 -16.43
CA THR A 369 11.76 -42.43 -16.28
C THR A 369 10.27 -42.58 -16.00
N ILE A 370 9.81 -42.10 -14.83
CA ILE A 370 8.39 -41.89 -14.57
C ILE A 370 8.06 -40.45 -14.95
N THR A 371 7.32 -40.35 -16.03
CA THR A 371 6.69 -39.14 -16.57
C THR A 371 5.73 -38.54 -15.54
N LYS A 372 5.90 -37.23 -15.28
CA LYS A 372 4.91 -36.43 -14.58
C LYS A 372 3.68 -36.27 -15.49
N THR A 373 2.54 -36.77 -15.06
CA THR A 373 1.23 -36.36 -15.58
C THR A 373 0.94 -34.99 -15.00
N ASN A 374 1.05 -33.95 -15.82
CA ASN A 374 0.52 -32.62 -15.51
C ASN A 374 -0.96 -32.62 -15.93
N GLU A 375 -1.87 -32.56 -14.96
CA GLU A 375 -3.21 -32.02 -15.22
C GLU A 375 -3.04 -30.51 -15.35
N ALA A 376 -3.19 -30.02 -16.59
CA ALA A 376 -3.21 -28.61 -16.90
C ALA A 376 -4.62 -28.09 -16.56
N ASP A 377 -4.77 -27.43 -15.42
CA ASP A 377 -5.88 -26.50 -15.24
C ASP A 377 -5.64 -25.31 -16.16
N VAL A 378 -6.54 -25.15 -17.13
CA VAL A 378 -6.57 -24.05 -18.08
C VAL A 378 -7.03 -22.80 -17.34
N PHE A 379 -6.09 -22.11 -16.70
CA PHE A 379 -6.26 -20.69 -16.42
C PHE A 379 -5.75 -19.93 -17.64
N GLU A 380 -6.66 -19.23 -18.33
CA GLU A 380 -6.33 -18.32 -19.41
C GLU A 380 -5.21 -17.37 -18.95
N THR A 381 -4.05 -17.50 -19.60
CA THR A 381 -2.97 -16.52 -19.50
C THR A 381 -3.44 -15.22 -20.12
N TYR A 382 -4.01 -14.33 -19.29
CA TYR A 382 -4.32 -12.98 -19.70
C TYR A 382 -3.02 -12.21 -19.94
N ASP A 383 -2.90 -11.66 -21.15
CA ASP A 383 -1.82 -10.75 -21.53
C ASP A 383 -1.93 -9.45 -20.70
N THR A 384 -1.11 -9.37 -19.65
CA THR A 384 -1.03 -8.25 -18.71
C THR A 384 -0.04 -7.18 -19.16
N ARG A 385 0.39 -7.18 -20.43
CA ARG A 385 1.20 -6.09 -21.01
C ARG A 385 0.48 -4.74 -21.04
N THR A 386 -0.82 -4.69 -20.79
CA THR A 386 -1.50 -3.43 -20.52
C THR A 386 -1.36 -3.08 -19.05
N SER A 387 -0.65 -2.00 -18.81
CA SER A 387 -0.61 -1.19 -17.60
C SER A 387 -2.00 -0.72 -17.17
N ARG A 388 -2.93 -1.63 -16.85
CA ARG A 388 -4.11 -1.30 -16.05
C ARG A 388 -3.57 -0.83 -14.72
N LEU A 389 -3.40 0.47 -14.58
CA LEU A 389 -2.86 1.13 -13.41
C LEU A 389 -3.84 0.89 -12.26
N PHE A 390 -3.58 -0.17 -11.49
CA PHE A 390 -4.14 -0.43 -10.15
C PHE A 390 -3.50 0.55 -9.16
N THR A 391 -3.57 1.84 -9.51
CA THR A 391 -3.07 2.95 -8.72
C THR A 391 -4.23 3.57 -7.99
N SER A 392 -3.94 4.07 -6.79
CA SER A 392 -4.91 4.78 -5.97
C SER A 392 -5.38 6.05 -6.68
N LYS A 393 -6.69 6.30 -6.63
CA LYS A 393 -7.35 7.41 -7.31
C LYS A 393 -8.29 8.13 -6.36
N VAL A 394 -8.66 9.34 -6.75
CA VAL A 394 -9.69 10.12 -6.08
C VAL A 394 -11.04 9.80 -6.74
N TYR A 395 -12.03 9.42 -5.92
CA TYR A 395 -13.38 9.09 -6.34
C TYR A 395 -14.39 10.03 -5.72
N GLN A 396 -15.46 10.29 -6.47
CA GLN A 396 -16.66 10.95 -5.99
C GLN A 396 -17.88 10.15 -6.42
N PHE A 397 -18.32 9.27 -5.54
CA PHE A 397 -19.56 8.54 -5.75
C PHE A 397 -20.70 9.23 -5.00
N LYS A 398 -21.88 9.24 -5.61
CA LYS A 398 -23.10 9.83 -5.05
C LYS A 398 -24.24 8.83 -5.17
N ASN A 399 -25.18 8.88 -4.22
CA ASN A 399 -26.42 8.09 -4.25
C ASN A 399 -26.20 6.56 -4.26
N LEU A 400 -25.14 6.10 -3.58
CA LEU A 400 -24.89 4.68 -3.38
C LEU A 400 -25.80 4.14 -2.25
N PRO A 401 -26.28 2.88 -2.35
CA PRO A 401 -27.08 2.27 -1.29
C PRO A 401 -26.23 1.93 -0.06
N GLU A 402 -26.91 1.53 1.02
CA GLU A 402 -26.25 0.99 2.20
C GLU A 402 -25.53 -0.33 1.87
N PRO A 403 -24.27 -0.51 2.32
CA PRO A 403 -23.53 -1.75 2.10
C PRO A 403 -24.22 -2.99 2.67
N LYS A 404 -24.17 -4.09 1.91
CA LYS A 404 -24.64 -5.41 2.36
C LYS A 404 -23.71 -6.53 1.89
N ASN A 405 -23.82 -7.69 2.52
CA ASN A 405 -23.29 -8.93 1.96
C ASN A 405 -24.31 -9.52 0.97
N ALA A 406 -23.81 -10.10 -0.12
CA ALA A 406 -24.64 -10.79 -1.10
C ALA A 406 -24.93 -12.22 -0.67
N THR A 407 -26.10 -12.78 -1.05
CA THR A 407 -26.38 -14.22 -0.88
C THR A 407 -25.52 -15.06 -1.82
N GLU A 408 -25.50 -16.38 -1.61
CA GLU A 408 -24.76 -17.31 -2.49
C GLU A 408 -25.25 -17.19 -3.95
N GLU A 409 -26.57 -17.10 -4.17
CA GLU A 409 -27.15 -16.93 -5.50
C GLU A 409 -26.79 -15.58 -6.12
N GLU A 410 -26.76 -14.50 -5.32
CA GLU A 410 -26.33 -13.18 -5.78
C GLU A 410 -24.84 -13.17 -6.17
N GLN A 411 -23.96 -13.88 -5.43
CA GLN A 411 -22.55 -14.04 -5.80
C GLN A 411 -22.40 -14.79 -7.12
N GLU A 412 -23.12 -15.89 -7.31
CA GLU A 412 -23.12 -16.63 -8.58
C GLU A 412 -23.62 -15.76 -9.74
N ALA A 413 -24.63 -14.92 -9.50
CA ALA A 413 -25.13 -13.96 -10.49
C ALA A 413 -24.09 -12.90 -10.88
N PHE A 414 -23.25 -12.43 -9.94
CA PHE A 414 -22.16 -11.51 -10.26
C PHE A 414 -21.09 -12.15 -11.15
N HIS A 415 -20.82 -13.44 -10.96
CA HIS A 415 -19.77 -14.17 -11.69
C HIS A 415 -20.22 -14.77 -13.02
N SER A 416 -21.52 -14.94 -13.24
CA SER A 416 -22.08 -15.58 -14.45
C SER A 416 -22.28 -14.64 -15.63
N LYS A 417 -22.19 -13.32 -15.45
CA LYS A 417 -22.32 -12.35 -16.55
C LYS A 417 -20.97 -12.09 -17.22
N PRO A 418 -20.73 -12.54 -18.47
CA PRO A 418 -19.53 -12.18 -19.20
C PRO A 418 -19.54 -10.68 -19.54
N TYR A 419 -18.38 -10.03 -19.41
CA TYR A 419 -18.15 -8.70 -19.95
C TYR A 419 -18.33 -8.73 -21.47
N GLY A 420 -19.39 -8.11 -21.95
CA GLY A 420 -19.74 -8.08 -23.36
C GLY A 420 -20.55 -6.86 -23.70
N PHE A 421 -20.05 -5.65 -23.37
CA PHE A 421 -20.48 -4.42 -24.02
C PHE A 421 -19.29 -3.44 -24.06
N SER A 422 -18.57 -3.45 -25.17
CA SER A 422 -17.86 -2.28 -25.66
C SER A 422 -18.90 -1.18 -25.93
N ILE A 423 -18.81 -0.08 -25.18
CA ILE A 423 -19.48 1.16 -25.57
C ILE A 423 -18.73 1.67 -26.81
N PRO A 424 -19.41 1.98 -27.94
CA PRO A 424 -18.74 2.62 -29.06
C PRO A 424 -18.27 4.00 -28.60
N TYR A 425 -16.97 4.22 -28.64
CA TYR A 425 -16.40 5.56 -28.66
C TYR A 425 -16.97 6.29 -29.88
N ASN A 426 -17.88 7.23 -29.66
CA ASN A 426 -18.08 8.36 -30.56
C ASN A 426 -17.91 9.63 -29.73
N ILE A 427 -16.65 10.04 -29.56
CA ILE A 427 -16.28 11.41 -29.21
C ILE A 427 -15.95 12.09 -30.53
N GLU A 428 -16.98 12.58 -31.22
CA GLU A 428 -16.89 13.66 -32.19
C GLU A 428 -18.23 14.39 -32.16
N ASP A 429 -18.33 15.41 -31.27
CA ASP A 429 -19.08 16.65 -31.47
C ASP A 429 -19.17 17.40 -30.14
N PHE A 430 -18.09 18.10 -29.81
CA PHE A 430 -18.17 19.31 -28.98
C PHE A 430 -17.35 20.39 -29.65
N ASP A 431 -17.89 20.93 -30.74
CA ASP A 431 -17.59 22.30 -31.14
C ASP A 431 -18.90 23.04 -31.43
N ASN A 432 -19.04 24.18 -30.75
CA ASN A 432 -19.96 25.30 -30.95
C ASN A 432 -21.37 25.31 -30.32
N LYS A 433 -21.45 26.18 -29.28
CA LYS A 433 -22.46 27.24 -29.00
C LYS A 433 -23.67 26.96 -28.08
N ASN A 434 -23.64 27.74 -26.98
CA ASN A 434 -24.68 28.50 -26.28
C ASN A 434 -26.03 27.88 -25.86
N ASP A 435 -26.23 27.95 -24.54
CA ASP A 435 -27.42 28.27 -23.74
C ASP A 435 -28.71 27.43 -23.80
N ASN A 436 -29.15 27.11 -22.56
CA ASN A 436 -30.49 26.76 -22.08
C ASN A 436 -31.09 25.41 -22.48
N ASN A 437 -30.97 24.41 -21.60
CA ASN A 437 -32.12 23.79 -20.90
C ASN A 437 -31.69 22.62 -20.00
N THR A 438 -31.73 22.86 -18.69
CA THR A 438 -31.72 21.84 -17.62
C THR A 438 -33.06 21.11 -17.55
N SER A 439 -33.18 19.95 -18.19
CA SER A 439 -34.09 18.87 -17.77
C SER A 439 -34.01 17.70 -18.76
N LYS A 440 -33.02 16.81 -18.64
CA LYS A 440 -33.07 15.48 -19.30
C LYS A 440 -32.10 14.43 -18.75
N SER A 441 -31.10 14.82 -17.95
CA SER A 441 -30.14 13.89 -17.32
C SER A 441 -30.71 13.05 -16.16
N SER A 442 -31.85 13.44 -15.57
CA SER A 442 -32.47 12.72 -14.44
C SER A 442 -33.30 11.50 -14.84
N ASN A 443 -33.64 11.34 -16.12
CA ASN A 443 -34.56 10.28 -16.57
C ASN A 443 -33.84 9.00 -17.01
N ILE A 444 -32.59 9.10 -17.50
CA ILE A 444 -31.81 7.94 -17.93
C ILE A 444 -31.27 7.17 -16.71
N LEU A 445 -30.79 7.86 -15.67
CA LEU A 445 -30.30 7.24 -14.43
C LEU A 445 -31.42 6.60 -13.58
N LYS A 446 -32.66 7.08 -13.71
CA LYS A 446 -33.83 6.46 -13.04
C LYS A 446 -34.29 5.18 -13.73
N ASP A 447 -34.02 5.01 -15.02
CA ASP A 447 -34.45 3.81 -15.76
C ASP A 447 -33.51 2.62 -15.53
N ASP A 448 -32.21 2.86 -15.35
CA ASP A 448 -31.24 1.77 -15.10
C ASP A 448 -31.28 1.27 -13.65
N SER A 449 -31.54 2.15 -12.67
CA SER A 449 -31.83 1.75 -11.29
C SER A 449 -33.16 0.99 -11.16
N LYS A 450 -34.19 1.36 -11.94
CA LYS A 450 -35.45 0.62 -12.03
C LYS A 450 -35.30 -0.72 -12.75
N LYS A 451 -34.42 -0.83 -13.76
CA LYS A 451 -34.12 -2.12 -14.42
C LYS A 451 -33.46 -3.10 -13.47
N LEU A 452 -32.48 -2.64 -12.69
CA LEU A 452 -31.86 -3.47 -11.64
C LEU A 452 -32.89 -3.84 -10.56
N SER A 453 -33.70 -2.89 -10.08
CA SER A 453 -34.73 -3.18 -9.06
C SER A 453 -35.78 -4.19 -9.56
N LYS A 454 -36.23 -4.11 -10.82
CA LYS A 454 -37.16 -5.08 -11.42
C LYS A 454 -36.57 -6.48 -11.56
N VAL A 455 -35.27 -6.58 -11.85
CA VAL A 455 -34.58 -7.88 -11.89
C VAL A 455 -34.53 -8.52 -10.49
N PHE A 456 -34.31 -7.73 -9.44
CA PHE A 456 -34.34 -8.20 -8.05
C PHE A 456 -35.76 -8.50 -7.52
N GLU A 457 -36.79 -7.78 -7.97
CA GLU A 457 -38.19 -8.08 -7.64
C GLU A 457 -38.66 -9.39 -8.30
N ASN A 458 -38.28 -9.65 -9.55
CA ASN A 458 -38.63 -10.88 -10.25
C ASN A 458 -37.99 -12.14 -9.64
N MET A 459 -36.87 -12.01 -8.92
CA MET A 459 -36.25 -13.13 -8.19
C MET A 459 -36.95 -13.46 -6.86
N LYS A 460 -37.74 -12.54 -6.29
CA LYS A 460 -38.51 -12.78 -5.06
C LYS A 460 -39.82 -13.54 -5.27
N ILE A 461 -40.26 -13.75 -6.53
CA ILE A 461 -41.58 -14.32 -6.83
C ILE A 461 -41.58 -15.85 -6.94
N ASN A 462 -40.41 -16.53 -6.93
CA ASN A 462 -40.34 -17.98 -7.10
C ASN A 462 -40.07 -18.79 -5.82
N SER A 463 -40.43 -18.26 -4.65
CA SER A 463 -40.49 -19.07 -3.44
C SER A 463 -41.64 -18.61 -2.56
N ILE A 464 -42.69 -19.44 -2.51
CA ILE A 464 -43.47 -19.85 -1.32
C ILE A 464 -44.89 -20.22 -1.79
N ASP A 465 -45.12 -21.53 -1.85
CA ASP A 465 -46.44 -22.14 -1.76
C ASP A 465 -46.90 -22.11 -0.30
N ASP A 466 -48.14 -21.62 -0.15
CA ASP A 466 -49.17 -21.86 0.86
C ASP A 466 -48.81 -22.48 2.23
N ASN A 467 -49.09 -21.71 3.29
CA ASN A 467 -49.93 -22.20 4.39
C ASN A 467 -50.62 -21.05 5.14
N GLN A 468 -51.95 -21.08 5.13
CA GLN A 468 -52.85 -20.24 5.92
C GLN A 468 -52.75 -20.57 7.41
N ASN A 469 -52.80 -19.55 8.28
CA ASN A 469 -53.81 -19.39 9.34
C ASN A 469 -53.55 -18.15 10.23
N ASP A 470 -54.39 -17.13 10.05
CA ASP A 470 -55.28 -16.52 11.07
C ASP A 470 -54.78 -16.30 12.52
N TYR A 471 -54.57 -15.05 12.95
CA TYR A 471 -55.51 -14.28 13.81
C TYR A 471 -54.92 -12.97 14.41
N LYS A 472 -55.77 -11.92 14.33
CA LYS A 472 -56.00 -10.77 15.23
C LYS A 472 -54.94 -9.66 15.41
N GLY A 473 -55.35 -8.48 14.97
CA GLY A 473 -54.76 -7.19 15.33
C GLY A 473 -55.19 -6.64 16.69
N GLN A 474 -54.43 -5.66 17.15
CA GLN A 474 -54.86 -4.66 18.11
C GLN A 474 -54.22 -3.31 17.79
N GLN A 475 -54.99 -2.28 18.06
CA GLN A 475 -54.86 -0.91 17.57
C GLN A 475 -54.44 0.01 18.75
N VAL A 476 -53.68 1.07 18.41
CA VAL A 476 -53.63 2.41 19.04
C VAL A 476 -52.73 2.59 20.29
N LYS A 477 -51.71 3.47 20.19
CA LYS A 477 -51.73 4.87 20.73
C LYS A 477 -50.47 5.67 20.34
N LYS A 478 -50.72 6.81 19.68
CA LYS A 478 -49.84 7.99 19.56
C LYS A 478 -49.88 8.79 20.87
N HIS A 479 -48.76 9.34 21.29
CA HIS A 479 -48.70 10.61 22.03
C HIS A 479 -47.52 11.45 21.52
N ASN A 480 -47.85 12.66 21.07
CA ASN A 480 -46.96 13.80 20.93
C ASN A 480 -46.83 14.47 22.31
N ILE A 481 -45.65 14.98 22.65
CA ILE A 481 -45.47 16.28 23.31
C ILE A 481 -44.18 16.89 22.74
N ASP A 482 -44.30 18.16 22.37
CA ASP A 482 -43.33 19.03 21.69
C ASP A 482 -42.27 19.65 22.63
N ASP A 483 -41.23 20.17 21.98
CA ASP A 483 -40.34 21.31 22.29
C ASP A 483 -39.40 21.27 23.52
N ILE A 484 -38.09 21.40 23.26
CA ILE A 484 -37.28 22.61 23.56
C ILE A 484 -35.81 22.43 23.11
N ASN A 485 -35.40 23.40 22.28
CA ASN A 485 -34.09 24.01 22.05
C ASN A 485 -32.94 23.35 21.24
N ASP A 486 -32.61 24.13 20.21
CA ASP A 486 -31.44 24.22 19.34
C ASP A 486 -30.07 24.32 20.02
N ASP A 487 -29.07 24.10 19.17
CA ASP A 487 -27.64 24.39 19.28
C ASP A 487 -26.78 23.45 20.13
N GLU A 488 -25.98 22.60 19.46
CA GLU A 488 -24.52 22.63 19.64
C GLU A 488 -23.78 21.82 18.55
N MET A 489 -23.03 22.56 17.73
CA MET A 489 -22.02 22.05 16.80
C MET A 489 -20.83 21.49 17.58
N TYR A 490 -20.43 20.25 17.26
CA TYR A 490 -19.18 19.67 17.74
C TYR A 490 -17.97 20.32 17.03
N ASN A 491 -17.37 21.31 17.68
CA ASN A 491 -15.97 21.70 17.46
C ASN A 491 -15.11 20.90 18.44
N ASN A 492 -14.27 19.98 17.96
CA ASN A 492 -13.27 19.32 18.78
C ASN A 492 -11.91 19.98 18.56
N SER A 493 -11.63 21.00 19.36
CA SER A 493 -10.32 21.63 19.52
C SER A 493 -9.91 21.46 20.98
N ASN A 494 -8.85 20.68 21.23
CA ASN A 494 -7.81 20.97 22.25
C ASN A 494 -6.79 19.83 22.34
N PHE A 495 -5.63 20.05 21.71
CA PHE A 495 -4.34 19.62 22.25
C PHE A 495 -3.79 20.80 23.03
N HIS A 496 -3.86 20.76 24.37
CA HIS A 496 -2.97 21.47 25.29
C HIS A 496 -3.24 20.95 26.70
N SER A 497 -2.28 20.24 27.27
CA SER A 497 -2.05 20.23 28.71
C SER A 497 -0.58 20.58 28.89
N GLU A 498 -0.34 21.80 29.34
CA GLU A 498 0.92 22.24 29.92
C GLU A 498 1.15 21.47 31.22
N GLU A 499 2.21 20.70 31.30
CA GLU A 499 2.87 20.42 32.58
C GLU A 499 4.34 20.80 32.43
N GLN A 500 4.70 21.83 33.18
CA GLN A 500 6.05 22.30 33.41
C GLN A 500 6.72 21.33 34.38
N ASP A 501 7.86 20.77 33.99
CA ASP A 501 8.86 20.26 34.93
C ASP A 501 10.18 20.99 34.67
N GLU A 502 10.56 21.82 35.64
CA GLU A 502 11.86 22.47 35.76
C GLU A 502 12.97 21.41 35.87
N PHE A 503 13.91 21.41 34.92
CA PHE A 503 15.21 20.77 35.11
C PHE A 503 16.29 21.85 35.21
N GLU A 504 16.79 22.03 36.42
CA GLU A 504 17.96 22.84 36.77
C GLU A 504 19.20 22.35 36.01
N ILE A 505 19.93 23.29 35.42
CA ILE A 505 21.25 23.09 34.83
C ILE A 505 22.29 23.30 35.95
N PRO A 506 23.22 22.36 36.24
CA PRO A 506 24.36 22.67 37.07
C PRO A 506 25.40 23.45 36.25
N ASN A 507 25.68 24.67 36.70
CA ASN A 507 26.91 25.39 36.39
C ASN A 507 28.11 24.63 36.98
N ASP A 508 29.05 24.22 36.13
CA ASP A 508 30.47 24.06 36.43
C ASP A 508 31.18 24.26 35.06
N GLY A 509 32.16 25.13 34.85
CA GLY A 509 33.21 25.58 35.75
C GLY A 509 34.54 24.96 35.33
N PHE A 510 35.20 25.59 34.33
CA PHE A 510 36.51 25.30 33.71
C PHE A 510 36.57 24.35 32.50
#